data_AF-A0A6T9MCL9-F1
#
_entry.id   AF-A0A6T9MCL9-F1
#
_cell.length_a   1.000
_cell.length_b   1.000
_cell.length_c   1.000
_cell.angle_alpha   90.00
_cell.angle_beta   90.00
_cell.angle_gamma   90.00
#
_symmetry.space_group_name_H-M   'P 1'
#
loop_
_entity.id
_entity.type
_entity.pdbx_description
1 polymer ?
#
loop_
_entity_poly.entity_id
_entity_poly.type
_entity_poly.pdbx_seq_one_letter_code
_entity_poly.pdbx_strand_id
1 'polypeptide(L)'
;MSMYLFASATISQAVNFEWAGIFSTPRTEYLWTAQKVGGLYADPRMRLVLRETADADADTLSSIRDEGIAALNGTCIETRSGEVLAPGRCYDLVFSVHMWQTLFPVQANGVALAIFTQHVPTEFESSAHYLKDADGYDVEPVSEIFASPSTIKAVPWGTGIGAACLVNLLTFAGVLFLVPGMRSLVSKNERLCHATMSAFAAGCLLAAAFYLLLFESTHLIATFSNTESAITFRWGTMASDK
;
A
#
# COMPACT_ATOMS: atom_id res chain seq x y z
N MET A 1 -2.72 50.88 -1.64
CA MET A 1 -3.14 49.80 -2.56
C MET A 1 -1.95 48.88 -2.74
N SER A 2 -1.78 47.89 -1.86
CA SER A 2 -0.69 46.92 -1.94
C SER A 2 -1.30 45.55 -2.21
N MET A 3 -1.10 45.07 -3.43
CA MET A 3 -1.68 43.86 -3.97
C MET A 3 -0.75 42.69 -3.60
N TYR A 4 -1.13 41.92 -2.58
CA TYR A 4 -0.44 40.68 -2.25
C TYR A 4 -0.79 39.62 -3.31
N LEU A 5 0.18 39.29 -4.16
CA LEU A 5 0.14 38.08 -4.99
C LEU A 5 0.26 36.87 -4.05
N PHE A 6 -0.81 36.10 -3.92
CA PHE A 6 -0.72 34.75 -3.40
C PHE A 6 -0.27 33.83 -4.55
N ALA A 7 0.99 33.41 -4.51
CA ALA A 7 1.45 32.29 -5.31
C ALA A 7 0.83 31.01 -4.74
N SER A 8 -0.15 30.44 -5.43
CA SER A 8 -0.65 29.10 -5.14
C SER A 8 0.47 28.10 -5.42
N ALA A 9 1.14 27.62 -4.38
CA ALA A 9 1.93 26.40 -4.45
C ALA A 9 0.95 25.23 -4.65
N THR A 10 0.92 24.66 -5.84
CA THR A 10 0.30 23.36 -6.10
C THR A 10 1.05 22.32 -5.28
N ILE A 11 0.39 21.77 -4.27
CA ILE A 11 0.84 20.57 -3.59
C ILE A 11 0.72 19.44 -4.62
N SER A 12 1.85 19.00 -5.19
CA SER A 12 1.89 17.76 -5.97
C SER A 12 1.57 16.63 -4.99
N GLN A 13 0.35 16.09 -5.03
CA GLN A 13 0.07 14.82 -4.36
C GLN A 13 0.99 13.78 -4.98
N ALA A 14 1.81 13.12 -4.15
CA ALA A 14 2.56 11.97 -4.58
C ALA A 14 1.58 10.94 -5.14
N VAL A 15 1.76 10.59 -6.40
CA VAL A 15 1.01 9.55 -7.08
C VAL A 15 1.43 8.23 -6.45
N ASN A 16 0.45 7.48 -5.96
CA ASN A 16 0.69 6.12 -5.51
C ASN A 16 0.94 5.27 -6.74
N PHE A 17 2.19 4.85 -6.93
CA PHE A 17 2.53 3.78 -7.85
C PHE A 17 1.95 2.47 -7.31
N GLU A 18 1.35 1.65 -8.18
CA GLU A 18 0.79 0.34 -7.80
C GLU A 18 1.38 -0.84 -8.57
N TRP A 19 1.85 -0.63 -9.80
CA TRP A 19 2.34 -1.74 -10.63
C TRP A 19 3.39 -1.29 -11.65
N ALA A 20 4.40 -2.13 -11.84
CA ALA A 20 5.34 -2.05 -12.95
C ALA A 20 5.47 -3.40 -13.64
N GLY A 21 5.61 -3.39 -14.97
CA GLY A 21 5.89 -4.58 -15.76
C GLY A 21 6.97 -4.30 -16.81
N ILE A 22 7.80 -5.28 -17.10
CA ILE A 22 8.79 -5.23 -18.18
C ILE A 22 8.42 -6.22 -19.28
N PHE A 23 8.46 -5.78 -20.52
CA PHE A 23 7.98 -6.52 -21.68
C PHE A 23 9.08 -6.72 -22.71
N SER A 24 9.09 -7.91 -23.32
CA SER A 24 9.87 -8.15 -24.53
C SER A 24 9.06 -7.68 -25.74
N THR A 25 9.44 -6.54 -26.31
CA THR A 25 8.72 -5.87 -27.40
C THR A 25 9.54 -5.84 -28.70
N PRO A 26 9.69 -6.96 -29.42
CA PRO A 26 10.48 -7.03 -30.65
C PRO A 26 9.85 -6.31 -31.86
N ARG A 27 8.55 -5.99 -31.80
CA ARG A 27 7.84 -5.23 -32.87
C ARG A 27 7.88 -3.73 -32.58
N THR A 28 7.46 -2.93 -33.56
CA THR A 28 7.45 -1.47 -33.47
C THR A 28 6.22 -0.89 -32.78
N GLU A 29 5.10 -1.61 -32.85
CA GLU A 29 3.78 -1.11 -32.48
C GLU A 29 3.05 -2.12 -31.61
N TYR A 30 2.47 -1.59 -30.53
CA TYR A 30 1.64 -2.30 -29.57
C TYR A 30 0.41 -1.45 -29.26
N LEU A 31 -0.55 -2.02 -28.55
CA LEU A 31 -1.79 -1.36 -28.17
C LEU A 31 -2.04 -1.53 -26.68
N TRP A 32 -2.05 -0.42 -25.96
CA TRP A 32 -2.51 -0.36 -24.58
C TRP A 32 -4.03 -0.17 -24.56
N THR A 33 -4.74 -1.05 -23.86
CA THR A 33 -6.20 -1.10 -23.81
C THR A 33 -6.67 -0.94 -22.38
N ALA A 34 -7.69 -0.10 -22.18
CA ALA A 34 -8.40 0.01 -20.91
C ALA A 34 -9.91 -0.18 -21.17
N GLN A 35 -10.52 -1.10 -20.45
CA GLN A 35 -11.95 -1.44 -20.55
C GLN A 35 -12.68 -1.11 -19.26
N LYS A 36 -13.99 -0.89 -19.42
CA LYS A 36 -14.89 -0.79 -18.28
C LYS A 36 -15.17 -2.17 -17.69
N VAL A 37 -14.97 -2.32 -16.39
CA VAL A 37 -15.36 -3.52 -15.63
C VAL A 37 -16.73 -3.26 -14.99
N GLY A 38 -17.71 -4.10 -15.28
CA GLY A 38 -19.08 -3.90 -14.78
C GLY A 38 -19.77 -2.63 -15.29
N GLY A 39 -19.32 -2.09 -16.43
CA GLY A 39 -19.91 -0.90 -17.06
C GLY A 39 -19.35 0.46 -16.59
N LEU A 40 -18.36 0.47 -15.69
CA LEU A 40 -17.66 1.66 -15.21
C LEU A 40 -16.14 1.46 -15.29
N TYR A 41 -15.38 2.57 -15.38
CA TYR A 41 -13.94 2.53 -15.15
C TYR A 41 -13.68 2.64 -13.64
N ALA A 42 -12.67 1.93 -13.12
CA ALA A 42 -12.27 2.00 -11.72
C ALA A 42 -11.88 3.44 -11.32
N ASP A 43 -11.17 4.13 -12.21
CA ASP A 43 -10.84 5.55 -12.15
C ASP A 43 -11.07 6.18 -13.54
N PRO A 44 -11.57 7.41 -13.70
CA PRO A 44 -11.65 8.10 -14.99
C PRO A 44 -10.29 8.39 -15.66
N ARG A 45 -9.17 8.34 -14.92
CA ARG A 45 -7.83 8.54 -15.47
C ARG A 45 -6.78 7.63 -14.82
N MET A 46 -5.66 7.42 -15.50
CA MET A 46 -4.53 6.68 -14.93
C MET A 46 -3.21 7.25 -15.45
N ARG A 47 -2.25 7.48 -14.56
CA ARG A 47 -0.89 7.81 -14.99
C ARG A 47 -0.10 6.58 -15.40
N LEU A 48 0.64 6.71 -16.49
CA LEU A 48 1.46 5.66 -17.07
C LEU A 48 2.79 6.24 -17.57
N VAL A 49 3.90 5.59 -17.24
CA VAL A 49 5.24 5.92 -17.74
C VAL A 49 5.74 4.75 -18.58
N LEU A 50 6.29 5.06 -19.74
CA LEU A 50 6.99 4.08 -20.56
C LEU A 50 8.48 4.40 -20.56
N ARG A 51 9.33 3.37 -20.41
CA ARG A 51 10.78 3.51 -20.53
C ARG A 51 11.36 2.37 -21.36
N GLU A 52 12.26 2.74 -22.28
CA GLU A 52 13.05 1.76 -23.01
C GLU A 52 14.11 1.17 -22.07
N THR A 53 14.36 -0.11 -22.24
CA THR A 53 15.35 -0.89 -21.51
C THR A 53 16.13 -1.74 -22.50
N ALA A 54 17.38 -2.06 -22.18
CA ALA A 54 18.20 -2.91 -23.04
C ALA A 54 17.70 -4.37 -23.02
N ASP A 55 17.35 -4.86 -21.82
CA ASP A 55 16.97 -6.24 -21.57
C ASP A 55 15.60 -6.31 -20.87
N ALA A 56 14.81 -7.33 -21.20
CA ALA A 56 13.51 -7.58 -20.60
C ALA A 56 13.63 -8.60 -19.46
N ASP A 57 14.23 -8.20 -18.33
CA ASP A 57 14.44 -9.07 -17.17
C ASP A 57 14.08 -8.40 -15.83
N ALA A 58 13.97 -9.22 -14.78
CA ALA A 58 13.53 -8.80 -13.45
C ALA A 58 14.55 -7.89 -12.73
N ASP A 59 15.85 -8.09 -12.95
CA ASP A 59 16.92 -7.30 -12.34
C ASP A 59 16.95 -5.90 -12.96
N THR A 60 16.81 -5.81 -14.28
CA THR A 60 16.64 -4.57 -15.02
C THR A 60 15.42 -3.81 -14.48
N LEU A 61 14.24 -4.43 -14.42
CA LEU A 61 13.02 -3.78 -13.89
C LEU A 61 13.19 -3.27 -12.45
N SER A 62 13.83 -4.06 -11.60
CA SER A 62 14.10 -3.67 -10.21
C SER A 62 15.06 -2.48 -10.12
N SER A 63 16.09 -2.44 -10.97
CA SER A 63 17.09 -1.36 -10.97
C SER A 63 16.51 0.00 -11.37
N ILE A 64 15.56 0.03 -12.31
CA ILE A 64 14.93 1.27 -12.80
C ILE A 64 13.65 1.66 -12.03
N ARG A 65 13.29 0.89 -10.99
CA ARG A 65 12.03 1.06 -10.26
C ARG A 65 11.86 2.46 -9.68
N ASP A 66 12.87 2.94 -8.96
CA ASP A 66 12.80 4.24 -8.29
C ASP A 66 12.75 5.40 -9.31
N GLU A 67 13.42 5.25 -10.45
CA GLU A 67 13.37 6.20 -11.56
C GLU A 67 12.00 6.23 -12.26
N GLY A 68 11.36 5.07 -12.39
CA GLY A 68 9.98 4.94 -12.89
C GLY A 68 8.97 5.60 -11.96
N ILE A 69 9.09 5.36 -10.66
CA ILE A 69 8.23 5.98 -9.62
C ILE A 69 8.44 7.50 -9.58
N ALA A 70 9.68 7.97 -9.68
CA ALA A 70 9.98 9.40 -9.75
C ALA A 70 9.34 10.05 -10.99
N ALA A 71 9.35 9.34 -12.14
CA ALA A 71 8.74 9.83 -13.37
C ALA A 71 7.21 9.93 -13.30
N LEU A 72 6.54 8.99 -12.62
CA LEU A 72 5.08 9.04 -12.38
C LEU A 72 4.65 10.27 -11.55
N ASN A 73 5.52 10.70 -10.64
CA ASN A 73 5.32 11.90 -9.81
C ASN A 73 5.67 13.21 -10.53
N GLY A 74 6.26 13.12 -11.72
CA GLY A 74 6.65 14.27 -12.53
C GLY A 74 5.50 14.89 -13.32
N THR A 75 5.86 15.66 -14.34
CA THR A 75 4.91 16.21 -15.30
C THR A 75 4.51 15.15 -16.32
N CYS A 76 3.22 14.86 -16.38
CA CYS A 76 2.65 13.90 -17.33
C CYS A 76 1.84 14.63 -18.41
N ILE A 77 1.86 14.11 -19.62
CA ILE A 77 1.14 14.67 -20.77
C ILE A 77 -0.26 14.07 -20.76
N GLU A 78 -1.30 14.91 -20.78
CA GLU A 78 -2.67 14.42 -20.95
C GLU A 78 -2.79 13.71 -22.29
N THR A 79 -3.29 12.48 -22.31
CA THR A 79 -3.40 11.67 -23.52
C THR A 79 -4.77 11.03 -23.62
N ARG A 80 -5.38 11.15 -24.79
CA ARG A 80 -6.74 10.68 -25.10
C ARG A 80 -6.71 9.49 -26.04
N SER A 81 -7.85 8.85 -26.21
CA SER A 81 -7.98 7.66 -27.07
C SER A 81 -7.43 7.93 -28.47
N GLY A 82 -6.59 7.02 -28.98
CA GLY A 82 -6.00 7.08 -30.31
C GLY A 82 -4.69 7.86 -30.39
N GLU A 83 -4.29 8.57 -29.34
CA GLU A 83 -3.00 9.26 -29.28
C GLU A 83 -1.87 8.30 -28.90
N VAL A 84 -0.69 8.53 -29.49
CA VAL A 84 0.44 7.60 -29.40
C VAL A 84 1.26 7.81 -28.14
N LEU A 85 1.52 6.71 -27.44
CA LEU A 85 2.41 6.61 -26.30
C LEU A 85 3.82 6.28 -26.78
N ALA A 86 4.74 7.22 -26.59
CA ALA A 86 6.15 7.08 -26.92
C ALA A 86 6.98 6.81 -25.66
N PRO A 87 8.05 6.02 -25.74
CA PRO A 87 8.92 5.76 -24.60
C PRO A 87 9.63 7.02 -24.08
N GLY A 88 10.01 6.99 -22.80
CA GLY A 88 10.75 8.05 -22.12
C GLY A 88 9.89 9.18 -21.54
N ARG A 89 8.56 9.03 -21.52
CA ARG A 89 7.61 10.06 -21.07
C ARG A 89 6.60 9.52 -20.05
N CYS A 90 6.05 10.44 -19.24
CA CYS A 90 4.87 10.19 -18.42
C CYS A 90 3.60 10.69 -19.14
N TYR A 91 2.54 9.92 -19.04
CA TYR A 91 1.23 10.19 -19.63
C TYR A 91 0.14 10.13 -18.56
N ASP A 92 -0.82 11.05 -18.62
CA ASP A 92 -2.08 11.00 -17.88
C ASP A 92 -3.15 10.52 -18.86
N LEU A 93 -3.46 9.22 -18.81
CA LEU A 93 -4.39 8.57 -19.72
C LEU A 93 -5.81 8.94 -19.30
N VAL A 94 -6.53 9.67 -20.16
CA VAL A 94 -7.92 10.04 -19.92
C VAL A 94 -8.84 9.03 -20.58
N PHE A 95 -9.58 8.27 -19.77
CA PHE A 95 -10.47 7.25 -20.29
C PHE A 95 -11.78 7.84 -20.81
N SER A 96 -12.25 7.29 -21.92
CA SER A 96 -13.46 7.76 -22.59
C SER A 96 -14.69 7.15 -21.94
N VAL A 97 -15.38 7.90 -21.06
CA VAL A 97 -16.59 7.44 -20.36
C VAL A 97 -17.75 7.05 -21.30
N HIS A 98 -17.73 7.50 -22.55
CA HIS A 98 -18.73 7.17 -23.57
C HIS A 98 -18.39 5.90 -24.37
N MET A 99 -17.18 5.36 -24.21
CA MET A 99 -16.74 4.15 -24.89
C MET A 99 -16.58 3.01 -23.89
N TRP A 100 -16.88 1.78 -24.32
CA TRP A 100 -16.72 0.59 -23.50
C TRP A 100 -15.23 0.20 -23.34
N GLN A 101 -14.39 0.66 -24.26
CA GLN A 101 -12.94 0.54 -24.24
C GLN A 101 -12.28 1.86 -24.70
N THR A 102 -11.11 2.16 -24.15
CA THR A 102 -10.22 3.25 -24.56
C THR A 102 -8.92 2.62 -25.05
N LEU A 103 -8.45 3.07 -26.21
CA LEU A 103 -7.30 2.49 -26.91
C LEU A 103 -6.18 3.51 -27.05
N PHE A 104 -4.96 3.10 -26.73
CA PHE A 104 -3.75 3.93 -26.81
C PHE A 104 -2.65 3.18 -27.55
N PRO A 105 -2.31 3.58 -28.79
CA PRO A 105 -1.18 3.00 -29.51
C PRO A 105 0.13 3.23 -28.74
N VAL A 106 0.96 2.21 -28.63
CA VAL A 106 2.27 2.25 -27.98
C VAL A 106 3.35 2.02 -29.03
N GLN A 107 4.33 2.92 -29.09
CA GLN A 107 5.54 2.72 -29.86
C GLN A 107 6.59 2.03 -29.00
N ALA A 108 7.08 0.89 -29.46
CA ALA A 108 8.22 0.20 -28.86
C ALA A 108 9.24 0.01 -29.97
N ASN A 109 10.39 0.69 -29.96
CA ASN A 109 11.29 0.72 -31.12
C ASN A 109 12.10 -0.59 -31.33
N GLY A 110 11.47 -1.76 -31.16
CA GLY A 110 12.13 -3.07 -31.15
C GLY A 110 13.03 -3.31 -29.94
N VAL A 111 12.88 -2.49 -28.90
CA VAL A 111 13.61 -2.56 -27.63
C VAL A 111 12.67 -2.98 -26.51
N ALA A 112 13.20 -3.56 -25.43
CA ALA A 112 12.39 -3.93 -24.27
C ALA A 112 11.76 -2.70 -23.60
N LEU A 113 10.53 -2.85 -23.12
CA LEU A 113 9.73 -1.75 -22.60
C LEU A 113 9.34 -2.01 -21.14
N ALA A 114 9.73 -1.10 -20.24
CA ALA A 114 9.23 -1.07 -18.88
C ALA A 114 8.08 -0.07 -18.76
N ILE A 115 6.96 -0.52 -18.23
CA ILE A 115 5.74 0.26 -18.04
C ILE A 115 5.48 0.38 -16.54
N PHE A 116 5.30 1.61 -16.06
CA PHE A 116 4.95 1.90 -14.67
C PHE A 116 3.58 2.57 -14.65
N THR A 117 2.67 2.10 -13.80
CA THR A 117 1.31 2.63 -13.71
C THR A 117 0.95 3.04 -12.29
N GLN A 118 0.07 4.03 -12.21
CA GLN A 118 -0.54 4.45 -10.95
C GLN A 118 -1.46 3.37 -10.36
N HIS A 119 -2.25 2.71 -11.20
CA HIS A 119 -3.18 1.66 -10.81
C HIS A 119 -2.77 0.33 -11.44
N VAL A 120 -3.22 -0.79 -10.90
CA VAL A 120 -2.94 -2.11 -11.49
C VAL A 120 -3.70 -2.25 -12.82
N PRO A 121 -3.04 -2.56 -13.96
CA PRO A 121 -3.70 -2.60 -15.28
C PRO A 121 -4.91 -3.54 -15.36
N THR A 122 -4.89 -4.64 -14.61
CA THR A 122 -5.98 -5.64 -14.57
C THR A 122 -7.30 -5.09 -14.02
N GLU A 123 -7.27 -3.96 -13.29
CA GLU A 123 -8.50 -3.27 -12.86
C GLU A 123 -9.30 -2.70 -14.03
N PHE A 124 -8.65 -2.53 -15.18
CA PHE A 124 -9.22 -2.03 -16.42
C PHE A 124 -9.38 -3.15 -17.46
N GLU A 125 -9.46 -4.41 -17.04
CA GLU A 125 -9.65 -5.55 -17.94
C GLU A 125 -11.02 -6.21 -17.70
N SER A 126 -11.90 -6.16 -18.70
CA SER A 126 -13.15 -6.94 -18.65
C SER A 126 -13.06 -8.22 -19.47
N SER A 127 -12.51 -8.14 -20.68
CA SER A 127 -12.41 -9.26 -21.62
C SER A 127 -11.19 -9.20 -22.54
N ALA A 128 -10.57 -8.03 -22.70
CA ALA A 128 -9.33 -7.87 -23.44
C ALA A 128 -8.18 -7.55 -22.47
N HIS A 129 -7.02 -8.14 -22.76
CA HIS A 129 -5.79 -7.85 -22.04
C HIS A 129 -5.32 -6.39 -22.26
N TYR A 130 -4.65 -5.82 -21.26
CA TYR A 130 -4.20 -4.43 -21.25
C TYR A 130 -3.12 -4.14 -22.29
N LEU A 131 -2.30 -5.12 -22.69
CA LEU A 131 -1.28 -4.94 -23.73
C LEU A 131 -1.45 -5.98 -24.84
N LYS A 132 -1.54 -5.49 -26.08
CA LYS A 132 -1.67 -6.30 -27.28
C LYS A 132 -0.63 -5.94 -28.32
N ASP A 133 -0.26 -6.92 -29.13
CA ASP A 133 0.56 -6.66 -30.32
C ASP A 133 -0.28 -6.16 -31.51
N ALA A 134 0.39 -5.81 -32.61
CA ALA A 134 -0.27 -5.33 -33.83
C ALA A 134 -1.22 -6.34 -34.50
N ASP A 135 -1.07 -7.64 -34.20
CA ASP A 135 -1.93 -8.71 -34.70
C ASP A 135 -3.10 -9.02 -33.74
N GLY A 136 -3.14 -8.34 -32.58
CA GLY A 136 -4.19 -8.46 -31.56
C GLY A 136 -3.95 -9.54 -30.50
N TYR A 137 -2.78 -10.19 -30.50
CA TYR A 137 -2.41 -11.17 -29.47
C TYR A 137 -2.01 -10.47 -28.17
N ASP A 138 -2.31 -11.14 -27.06
CA ASP A 138 -1.98 -10.68 -25.71
C ASP A 138 -0.47 -10.76 -25.47
N VAL A 139 0.10 -9.72 -24.86
CA VAL A 139 1.53 -9.62 -24.56
C VAL A 139 1.70 -9.46 -23.05
N GLU A 140 2.14 -10.53 -22.40
CA GLU A 140 2.36 -10.57 -20.95
C GLU A 140 3.73 -10.02 -20.56
N PRO A 141 3.89 -9.48 -19.33
CA PRO A 141 5.16 -9.02 -18.82
C PRO A 141 6.09 -10.21 -18.55
N VAL A 142 7.38 -10.04 -18.83
CA VAL A 142 8.42 -11.01 -18.45
C VAL A 142 8.64 -11.01 -16.94
N SER A 143 8.52 -9.84 -16.31
CA SER A 143 8.55 -9.65 -14.87
C SER A 143 7.64 -8.50 -14.48
N GLU A 144 7.05 -8.61 -13.30
CA GLU A 144 6.20 -7.57 -12.72
C GLU A 144 6.57 -7.29 -11.27
N ILE A 145 6.34 -6.05 -10.84
CA ILE A 145 6.54 -5.58 -9.48
C ILE A 145 5.27 -4.85 -9.06
N PHE A 146 4.57 -5.40 -8.08
CA PHE A 146 3.50 -4.69 -7.41
C PHE A 146 4.09 -3.74 -6.37
N ALA A 147 3.46 -2.58 -6.21
CA ALA A 147 3.70 -1.79 -5.03
C ALA A 147 3.27 -2.61 -3.82
N SER A 148 4.22 -2.91 -2.95
CA SER A 148 3.91 -3.38 -1.60
C SER A 148 2.87 -2.42 -1.02
N PRO A 149 1.74 -2.92 -0.46
CA PRO A 149 0.66 -2.09 0.04
C PRO A 149 1.22 -1.15 1.12
N SER A 150 1.54 0.08 0.72
CA SER A 150 2.38 1.03 1.45
C SER A 150 3.74 0.47 1.93
N THR A 151 4.72 1.37 2.00
CA THR A 151 5.95 1.25 2.80
C THR A 151 5.79 0.24 3.93
N ILE A 152 6.59 -0.84 3.96
CA ILE A 152 6.82 -1.57 5.21
C ILE A 152 7.29 -0.49 6.19
N LYS A 153 6.39 0.06 7.00
CA LYS A 153 6.78 0.82 8.20
C LYS A 153 7.73 -0.14 8.87
N ALA A 154 9.02 0.19 8.88
CA ALA A 154 10.02 -0.65 9.51
C ALA A 154 9.45 -1.02 10.87
N VAL A 155 9.14 -2.30 11.06
CA VAL A 155 8.43 -2.75 12.26
C VAL A 155 9.30 -2.24 13.42
N PRO A 156 8.78 -1.39 14.32
CA PRO A 156 9.60 -0.75 15.34
C PRO A 156 9.88 -1.77 16.45
N TRP A 157 10.68 -2.78 16.12
CA TRP A 157 11.11 -3.85 17.02
C TRP A 157 11.70 -3.30 18.31
N GLY A 158 12.32 -2.12 18.25
CA GLY A 158 12.88 -1.42 19.41
C GLY A 158 11.85 -1.17 20.52
N THR A 159 10.61 -0.81 20.19
CA THR A 159 9.58 -0.56 21.21
C THR A 159 9.10 -1.87 21.85
N GLY A 160 8.90 -2.92 21.04
CA GLY A 160 8.49 -4.24 21.54
C GLY A 160 9.58 -4.91 22.39
N ILE A 161 10.82 -4.90 21.91
CA ILE A 161 11.99 -5.44 22.63
C ILE A 161 12.26 -4.63 23.91
N GLY A 162 12.17 -3.30 23.83
CA GLY A 162 12.35 -2.42 24.99
C GLY A 162 11.29 -2.66 26.07
N ALA A 163 10.02 -2.80 25.69
CA ALA A 163 8.94 -3.14 26.62
C ALA A 163 9.18 -4.51 27.28
N ALA A 164 9.59 -5.53 26.52
CA ALA A 164 9.90 -6.86 27.06
C ALA A 164 11.06 -6.81 28.07
N CYS A 165 12.14 -6.10 27.74
CA CYS A 165 13.27 -5.90 28.65
C CYS A 165 12.85 -5.19 29.95
N LEU A 166 12.00 -4.17 29.87
CA LEU A 166 11.50 -3.44 31.03
C LEU A 166 10.65 -4.34 31.95
N VAL A 167 9.74 -5.14 31.38
CA VAL A 167 8.90 -6.09 32.14
C VAL A 167 9.78 -7.14 32.83
N ASN A 168 10.81 -7.65 32.14
CA ASN A 168 11.75 -8.60 32.73
C ASN A 168 12.59 -7.98 33.86
N LEU A 169 12.98 -6.71 33.74
CA LEU A 169 13.68 -6.01 34.83
C LEU A 169 12.78 -5.81 36.05
N LEU A 170 11.51 -5.44 35.86
CA LEU A 170 10.56 -5.27 36.96
C LEU A 170 10.27 -6.59 37.70
N THR A 171 10.07 -7.68 36.95
CA THR A 171 9.87 -9.01 37.55
C THR A 171 11.13 -9.49 38.28
N PHE A 172 12.31 -9.28 37.70
CA PHE A 172 13.59 -9.62 38.34
C PHE A 172 13.84 -8.83 39.63
N ALA A 173 13.57 -7.52 39.63
CA ALA A 173 13.66 -6.69 40.83
C ALA A 173 12.66 -7.14 41.92
N GLY A 174 11.44 -7.53 41.54
CA GLY A 174 10.47 -8.11 42.46
C GLY A 174 10.98 -9.39 43.12
N VAL A 175 11.58 -10.31 42.34
CA VAL A 175 12.15 -11.55 42.87
C VAL A 175 13.34 -11.28 43.80
N LEU A 176 14.23 -10.36 43.44
CA LEU A 176 15.43 -10.08 44.22
C LEU A 176 15.18 -9.31 45.51
N PHE A 177 14.27 -8.34 45.51
CA PHE A 177 14.09 -7.42 46.64
C PHE A 177 12.81 -7.68 47.42
N LEU A 178 11.69 -7.92 46.72
CA LEU A 178 10.37 -8.03 47.36
C LEU A 178 10.20 -9.39 48.05
N VAL A 179 10.61 -10.48 47.39
CA VAL A 179 10.47 -11.85 47.93
C VAL A 179 11.24 -12.02 49.24
N PRO A 180 12.55 -11.73 49.35
CA PRO A 180 13.25 -11.86 50.62
C PRO A 180 12.78 -10.85 51.68
N GLY A 181 12.38 -9.63 51.29
CA GLY A 181 11.88 -8.61 52.21
C GLY A 181 10.51 -8.93 52.82
N MET A 182 9.63 -9.60 52.08
CA MET A 182 8.27 -9.95 52.53
C MET A 182 8.14 -11.39 53.05
N ARG A 183 9.23 -12.18 53.09
CA ARG A 183 9.23 -13.58 53.55
C ARG A 183 8.48 -13.81 54.86
N SER A 184 8.69 -12.95 55.85
CA SER A 184 8.06 -13.06 57.18
C SER A 184 6.56 -12.76 57.19
N LEU A 185 6.08 -11.93 56.26
CA LEU A 185 4.65 -11.61 56.09
C LEU A 185 3.94 -12.69 55.27
N VAL A 186 4.58 -13.18 54.20
CA VAL A 186 4.05 -14.24 53.34
C VAL A 186 3.93 -15.55 54.11
N SER A 187 4.91 -15.91 54.95
CA SER A 187 4.87 -17.16 55.73
C SER A 187 3.78 -17.21 56.80
N LYS A 188 3.25 -16.05 57.24
CA LYS A 188 2.19 -15.98 58.26
C LYS A 188 0.79 -16.13 57.66
N ASN A 189 0.59 -15.64 56.43
CA ASN A 189 -0.72 -15.58 55.77
C ASN A 189 -0.65 -16.11 54.33
N GLU A 190 0.09 -17.21 54.13
CA GLU A 190 0.42 -17.79 52.83
C GLU A 190 -0.79 -17.95 51.91
N ARG A 191 -1.85 -18.61 52.40
CA ARG A 191 -3.07 -18.85 51.60
C ARG A 191 -3.76 -17.57 51.14
N LEU A 192 -3.87 -16.58 52.01
CA LEU A 192 -4.52 -15.32 51.69
C LEU A 192 -3.67 -14.51 50.71
N CYS A 193 -2.35 -14.47 50.93
CA CYS A 193 -1.41 -13.73 50.10
C CYS A 193 -1.31 -14.31 48.68
N HIS A 194 -1.24 -15.63 48.55
CA HIS A 194 -1.24 -16.30 47.23
C HIS A 194 -2.58 -16.11 46.50
N ALA A 195 -3.71 -16.19 47.21
CA ALA A 195 -5.03 -16.00 46.61
C ALA A 195 -5.20 -14.56 46.08
N THR A 196 -4.80 -13.54 46.85
CA THR A 196 -4.93 -12.14 46.43
C THR A 196 -3.96 -11.78 45.30
N MET A 197 -2.71 -12.24 45.34
CA MET A 197 -1.74 -12.03 44.26
C MET A 197 -2.18 -12.68 42.95
N SER A 198 -2.69 -13.92 43.01
CA SER A 198 -3.17 -14.64 41.83
C SER A 198 -4.44 -14.01 41.26
N ALA A 199 -5.38 -13.58 42.12
CA ALA A 199 -6.59 -12.89 41.70
C ALA A 199 -6.28 -11.53 41.03
N PHE A 200 -5.33 -10.77 41.58
CA PHE A 200 -4.87 -9.52 40.98
C PHE A 200 -4.23 -9.74 39.60
N ALA A 201 -3.31 -10.70 39.49
CA ALA A 201 -2.66 -11.04 38.23
C ALA A 201 -3.67 -11.51 37.17
N ALA A 202 -4.62 -12.37 37.55
CA ALA A 202 -5.68 -12.83 36.67
C ALA A 202 -6.57 -11.65 36.20
N GLY A 203 -6.89 -10.71 37.08
CA GLY A 203 -7.63 -9.49 36.74
C GLY A 203 -6.89 -8.61 35.73
N CYS A 204 -5.57 -8.41 35.91
CA CYS A 204 -4.75 -7.65 34.96
C CYS A 204 -4.66 -8.33 33.58
N LEU A 205 -4.51 -9.66 33.54
CA LEU A 205 -4.48 -10.41 32.28
C LEU A 205 -5.84 -10.35 31.56
N LEU A 206 -6.95 -10.47 32.29
CA LEU A 206 -8.29 -10.37 31.71
C LEU A 206 -8.57 -8.96 31.19
N ALA A 207 -8.19 -7.91 31.93
CA ALA A 207 -8.31 -6.54 31.46
C ALA A 207 -7.48 -6.27 30.20
N ALA A 208 -6.23 -6.75 30.16
CA ALA A 208 -5.39 -6.63 28.96
C ALA A 208 -5.99 -7.38 27.76
N ALA A 209 -6.54 -8.57 27.97
CA ALA A 209 -7.18 -9.35 26.92
C ALA A 209 -8.41 -8.63 26.33
N PHE A 210 -9.31 -8.10 27.15
CA PHE A 210 -10.52 -7.44 26.67
C PHE A 210 -10.30 -6.04 26.13
N TYR A 211 -9.48 -5.22 26.80
CA TYR A 211 -9.34 -3.80 26.43
C TYR A 211 -8.20 -3.53 25.45
N LEU A 212 -7.16 -4.37 25.43
CA LEU A 212 -6.02 -4.16 24.54
C LEU A 212 -6.03 -5.14 23.36
N LEU A 213 -6.18 -6.45 23.61
CA LEU A 213 -6.05 -7.44 22.53
C LEU A 213 -7.33 -7.62 21.70
N LEU A 214 -8.50 -7.72 22.35
CA LEU A 214 -9.78 -7.93 21.67
C LEU A 214 -10.23 -6.68 20.89
N PHE A 215 -9.99 -5.48 21.43
CA PHE A 215 -10.34 -4.22 20.76
C PHE A 215 -9.53 -3.99 19.47
N GLU A 216 -8.21 -4.18 19.52
CA GLU A 216 -7.32 -4.06 18.35
C GLU A 216 -7.61 -5.14 17.28
N SER A 217 -7.84 -6.38 17.69
CA SER A 217 -8.11 -7.49 16.77
C SER A 217 -9.45 -7.36 16.04
N THR A 218 -10.48 -6.80 16.68
CA THR A 218 -11.80 -6.57 16.05
C THR A 218 -11.80 -5.36 15.10
N HIS A 219 -10.94 -4.38 15.35
CA HIS A 219 -10.74 -3.21 14.48
C HIS A 219 -10.09 -3.54 13.12
N LEU A 220 -9.17 -4.52 13.10
CA LEU A 220 -8.47 -4.97 11.88
C LEU A 220 -9.36 -5.79 10.93
N ILE A 221 -10.45 -6.39 11.41
CA ILE A 221 -11.31 -7.28 10.60
C ILE A 221 -12.41 -6.48 9.85
N ALA A 222 -12.81 -5.31 10.35
CA ALA A 222 -14.01 -4.61 9.87
C ALA A 222 -13.73 -3.38 8.97
N THR A 223 -12.47 -3.04 8.72
CA THR A 223 -12.14 -1.84 7.95
C THR A 223 -11.18 -2.14 6.81
N PHE A 224 -11.72 -2.18 5.59
CA PHE A 224 -10.96 -2.08 4.34
C PHE A 224 -10.36 -0.66 4.17
N SER A 225 -9.82 -0.07 5.23
CA SER A 225 -9.31 1.30 5.29
C SER A 225 -8.08 1.35 6.19
N ASN A 226 -7.07 2.13 5.79
CA ASN A 226 -5.80 2.26 6.51
C ASN A 226 -5.72 3.52 7.39
N THR A 227 -6.83 4.25 7.59
CA THR A 227 -6.86 5.54 8.32
C THR A 227 -7.52 5.42 9.70
N GLU A 228 -6.72 5.58 10.75
CA GLU A 228 -7.08 5.39 12.17
C GLU A 228 -8.29 6.21 12.63
N SER A 229 -8.45 7.45 12.13
CA SER A 229 -9.58 8.33 12.47
C SER A 229 -10.92 7.90 11.86
N ALA A 230 -10.91 7.39 10.62
CA ALA A 230 -12.11 6.90 9.94
C ALA A 230 -12.59 5.57 10.54
N ILE A 231 -11.62 4.75 10.94
CA ILE A 231 -11.82 3.49 11.65
C ILE A 231 -12.47 3.76 13.02
N THR A 232 -11.99 4.76 13.76
CA THR A 232 -12.56 5.18 15.07
C THR A 232 -13.98 5.75 14.95
N PHE A 233 -14.24 6.60 13.95
CA PHE A 233 -15.56 7.22 13.74
C PHE A 233 -16.66 6.19 13.42
N ARG A 234 -16.38 5.21 12.55
CA ARG A 234 -17.36 4.19 12.13
C ARG A 234 -17.70 3.19 13.24
N TRP A 235 -16.73 2.88 14.10
CA TRP A 235 -17.01 2.08 15.29
C TRP A 235 -17.88 2.84 16.30
N GLY A 236 -17.61 4.13 16.49
CA GLY A 236 -18.46 5.03 17.27
C GLY A 236 -19.92 4.97 16.82
N THR A 237 -20.18 4.97 15.51
CA THR A 237 -21.56 4.85 14.99
C THR A 237 -22.16 3.44 15.16
N MET A 238 -21.36 2.36 15.08
CA MET A 238 -21.87 0.99 15.28
C MET A 238 -22.23 0.67 16.74
N ALA A 239 -21.49 1.24 17.71
CA ALA A 239 -21.80 1.09 19.13
C ALA A 239 -22.94 2.03 19.61
N SER A 240 -23.21 3.09 18.84
CA SER A 240 -24.27 4.07 19.13
C SER A 240 -25.62 3.70 18.51
N ASP A 241 -25.68 2.65 17.69
CA ASP A 241 -26.92 2.14 17.09
C ASP A 241 -27.68 1.22 18.07
N LYS A 242 -28.01 1.78 19.24
CA LYS A 242 -29.04 1.26 20.15
C LYS A 242 -30.06 2.32 20.48
#